data_AF-A0A0M9VW24-F1
#
_entry.id   AF-A0A0M9VW24-F1
#
_cell.length_a   1.000
_cell.length_b   1.000
_cell.length_c   1.000
_cell.angle_alpha   90.00
_cell.angle_beta   90.00
_cell.angle_gamma   90.00
#
_symmetry.space_group_name_H-M   'P 1'
#
loop_
_entity.id
_entity.type
_entity.pdbx_description
1 polymer ?
#
loop_
_entity_poly.entity_id
_entity_poly.type
_entity_poly.pdbx_seq_one_letter_code
_entity_poly.pdbx_strand_id
1 'polypeptide(L)'
;MEALLSLAFDNLSSFDGPKIRKGLRQVEGLLAQICLSNPGSKQSQPSSSSSSSSSSAPRHYDDDDDADDDNDASPPPKDLAQLSRDPAFREFFKLQEGFEWNVAMRLINTLDRLMAKGSDGQNDLLILSALDLTQGVLLLHPPSKQLFSREQNMNLLLDLLEPYNSPAIQSATLLTLVVALIDTPSNARAFEGLDGLLTITSLFKSRSTAREVKLKLVEFLYFYLMPESPPSTSPIEKREPSGPTVEDLVKDLRNLSPFGGMVC
;
A
#
# COMPACT_ATOMS: atom_id res chain seq x y z
N MET A 1 -5.65 19.16 12.94
CA MET A 1 -4.70 18.37 12.11
C MET A 1 -3.84 19.21 11.17
N GLU A 2 -4.38 20.29 10.61
CA GLU A 2 -3.73 21.17 9.63
C GLU A 2 -2.33 21.68 10.02
N ALA A 3 -2.12 22.13 11.26
CA ALA A 3 -0.80 22.61 11.70
C ALA A 3 0.30 21.53 11.64
N LEU A 4 -0.06 20.27 11.92
CA LEU A 4 0.88 19.14 11.80
C LEU A 4 1.20 18.86 10.33
N LEU A 5 0.18 18.88 9.47
CA LEU A 5 0.37 18.72 8.02
C LEU A 5 1.21 19.86 7.44
N SER A 6 0.99 21.10 7.87
CA SER A 6 1.78 22.26 7.43
C SER A 6 3.26 22.05 7.72
N LEU A 7 3.58 21.71 8.97
CA LEU A 7 4.95 21.46 9.39
C LEU A 7 5.57 20.26 8.65
N ALA A 8 4.80 19.19 8.44
CA ALA A 8 5.24 18.04 7.66
C ALA A 8 5.53 18.42 6.22
N PHE A 9 4.68 19.22 5.58
CA PHE A 9 4.82 19.61 4.19
C PHE A 9 5.99 20.57 3.97
N ASP A 10 6.25 21.49 4.90
CA ASP A 10 7.45 22.33 4.88
C ASP A 10 8.72 21.46 4.87
N ASN A 11 8.75 20.43 5.72
CA ASN A 11 9.84 19.47 5.77
C ASN A 11 9.97 18.63 4.49
N LEU A 12 8.85 18.15 3.92
CA LEU A 12 8.80 17.38 2.67
C LEU A 12 9.19 18.19 1.43
N SER A 13 8.93 19.51 1.45
CA SER A 13 9.35 20.42 0.38
C SER A 13 10.84 20.78 0.43
N SER A 14 11.56 20.38 1.48
CA SER A 14 12.98 20.66 1.62
C SER A 14 13.81 19.83 0.63
N PHE A 15 15.00 20.35 0.29
CA PHE A 15 16.05 19.58 -0.38
C PHE A 15 17.02 18.93 0.61
N ASP A 16 16.78 19.00 1.92
CA ASP A 16 17.64 18.37 2.92
C ASP A 16 17.08 16.99 3.31
N GLY A 17 17.88 15.93 3.15
CA GLY A 17 17.46 14.54 3.43
C GLY A 17 16.93 14.34 4.85
N PRO A 18 17.62 14.81 5.90
CA PRO A 18 17.13 14.85 7.27
C PRO A 18 15.78 15.55 7.45
N LYS A 19 15.53 16.69 6.78
CA LYS A 19 14.23 17.37 6.82
C LYS A 19 13.16 16.54 6.14
N ILE A 20 13.42 15.99 4.96
CA ILE A 20 12.47 15.11 4.27
C ILE A 20 12.11 13.92 5.17
N ARG A 21 13.11 13.26 5.78
CA ARG A 21 12.91 12.17 6.74
C ARG A 21 12.00 12.58 7.90
N LYS A 22 12.22 13.77 8.45
CA LYS A 22 11.38 14.31 9.53
C LYS A 22 9.94 14.52 9.04
N GLY A 23 9.75 15.06 7.85
CA GLY A 23 8.43 15.22 7.23
C GLY A 23 7.70 13.89 7.04
N LEU A 24 8.39 12.88 6.50
CA LEU A 24 7.83 11.53 6.33
C LEU A 24 7.40 10.93 7.68
N ARG A 25 8.26 11.00 8.72
CA ARG A 25 7.90 10.54 10.08
C ARG A 25 6.72 11.27 10.70
N GLN A 26 6.55 12.56 10.40
CA GLN A 26 5.40 13.33 10.87
C GLN A 26 4.11 12.86 10.21
N VAL A 27 4.15 12.56 8.90
CA VAL A 27 3.02 11.95 8.18
C VAL A 27 2.74 10.55 8.74
N GLU A 28 3.76 9.71 8.89
CA GLU A 28 3.66 8.37 9.47
C GLU A 28 2.99 8.39 10.85
N GLY A 29 3.46 9.25 11.75
CA GLY A 29 2.89 9.39 13.09
C GLY A 29 1.43 9.84 13.08
N LEU A 30 1.06 10.72 12.14
CA LEU A 30 -0.33 11.12 11.96
C LEU A 30 -1.21 9.94 11.49
N LEU A 31 -0.76 9.19 10.49
CA LEU A 31 -1.50 8.02 9.99
C LEU A 31 -1.60 6.92 11.06
N ALA A 32 -0.54 6.68 11.82
CA ALA A 32 -0.55 5.73 12.93
C ALA A 32 -1.58 6.12 14.00
N GLN A 33 -1.64 7.39 14.39
CA GLN A 33 -2.66 7.87 15.35
C GLN A 33 -4.10 7.68 14.86
N ILE A 34 -4.32 7.83 13.56
CA ILE A 34 -5.62 7.58 12.95
C ILE A 34 -5.95 6.08 13.03
N CYS A 35 -5.00 5.21 12.64
CA CYS A 35 -5.19 3.76 12.52
C CYS A 35 -5.23 2.98 13.85
N LEU A 36 -4.55 3.45 14.89
CA LEU A 36 -4.39 2.71 16.16
C LEU A 36 -5.46 3.09 17.19
N SER A 37 -5.88 2.12 17.99
CA SER A 37 -6.87 2.30 19.06
C SER A 37 -6.30 3.15 20.19
N ASN A 38 -7.04 4.17 20.66
CA ASN A 38 -6.61 4.88 21.86
C ASN A 38 -6.77 3.95 23.08
N PRO A 39 -5.74 3.77 23.92
CA PRO A 39 -5.81 2.91 25.11
C PRO A 39 -6.87 3.36 26.14
N GLY A 40 -7.40 4.58 26.02
CA GLY A 40 -8.49 5.12 26.85
C GLY A 40 -9.92 4.85 26.37
N SER A 41 -10.12 4.11 25.27
CA SER A 41 -11.44 3.89 24.65
C SER A 41 -12.16 2.60 25.08
N LYS A 42 -11.87 2.08 26.29
CA LYS A 42 -12.71 1.04 26.91
C LYS A 42 -14.02 1.67 27.38
N GLN A 43 -14.96 1.88 26.47
CA GLN A 43 -16.36 2.04 26.83
C GLN A 43 -16.88 0.71 27.40
N SER A 44 -17.19 0.77 28.69
CA SER A 44 -17.98 -0.14 29.50
C SER A 44 -18.92 -1.07 28.71
N GLN A 45 -18.54 -2.34 28.57
CA GLN A 45 -19.54 -3.41 28.44
C GLN A 45 -19.77 -4.04 29.82
N PRO A 46 -21.03 -4.25 30.23
CA PRO A 46 -21.33 -4.90 31.50
C PRO A 46 -21.08 -6.41 31.34
N SER A 47 -19.97 -6.90 31.88
CA SER A 47 -19.75 -8.33 32.05
C SER A 47 -20.71 -8.85 33.13
N SER A 48 -21.60 -9.74 32.70
CA SER A 48 -22.48 -10.53 33.56
C SER A 48 -21.67 -11.29 34.61
N SER A 49 -21.98 -11.04 35.87
CA SER A 49 -21.40 -11.69 37.03
C SER A 49 -21.99 -13.09 37.27
N SER A 50 -21.13 -14.09 37.14
CA SER A 50 -21.23 -15.40 37.80
C SER A 50 -19.77 -15.86 37.96
N SER A 51 -19.23 -16.22 39.12
CA SER A 51 -19.81 -16.93 40.26
C SER A 51 -18.83 -16.93 41.44
N SER A 52 -19.38 -16.81 42.64
CA SER A 52 -18.98 -17.45 43.92
C SER A 52 -17.52 -17.78 44.24
N SER A 53 -17.11 -17.20 45.37
CA SER A 53 -16.00 -17.52 46.28
C SER A 53 -15.95 -18.96 46.80
N SER A 54 -14.75 -19.47 47.11
CA SER A 54 -14.27 -19.66 48.51
C SER A 54 -12.98 -20.49 48.68
N SER A 55 -12.01 -19.90 49.42
CA SER A 55 -11.15 -20.52 50.47
C SER A 55 -10.02 -21.49 50.03
N SER A 56 -8.79 -21.58 50.57
CA SER A 56 -8.14 -21.12 51.82
C SER A 56 -6.59 -21.19 51.74
N ALA A 57 -5.87 -20.11 52.11
CA ALA A 57 -4.63 -19.99 52.94
C ALA A 57 -3.29 -20.78 52.62
N PRO A 58 -2.14 -20.50 53.29
CA PRO A 58 -1.07 -19.60 52.78
C PRO A 58 0.39 -20.15 52.89
N ARG A 59 1.33 -19.71 52.04
CA ARG A 59 2.82 -19.85 52.16
C ARG A 59 3.47 -18.82 51.22
N HIS A 60 4.66 -18.25 51.37
CA HIS A 60 5.72 -18.04 52.37
C HIS A 60 6.69 -17.05 51.66
N TYR A 61 7.43 -16.21 52.39
CA TYR A 61 8.18 -15.05 51.89
C TYR A 61 9.55 -15.38 51.23
N ASP A 62 9.95 -14.48 50.31
CA ASP A 62 11.29 -13.96 49.92
C ASP A 62 12.09 -14.54 48.72
N ASP A 63 12.33 -13.62 47.75
CA ASP A 63 13.50 -13.24 46.91
C ASP A 63 14.39 -14.31 46.24
N ASP A 64 14.95 -14.19 45.02
CA ASP A 64 15.13 -13.20 43.93
C ASP A 64 15.49 -14.11 42.71
N ASP A 65 15.19 -13.89 41.43
CA ASP A 65 15.72 -12.85 40.54
C ASP A 65 15.17 -13.25 39.13
N ASP A 66 14.20 -12.53 38.58
CA ASP A 66 13.89 -12.62 37.14
C ASP A 66 13.37 -11.26 36.69
N ALA A 67 14.26 -10.54 36.02
CA ALA A 67 14.08 -9.20 35.54
C ALA A 67 12.86 -9.07 34.63
N ASP A 68 12.06 -8.05 34.92
CA ASP A 68 10.88 -7.60 34.18
C ASP A 68 11.13 -7.52 32.65
N ASP A 69 10.47 -8.42 31.92
CA ASP A 69 10.17 -8.26 30.49
C ASP A 69 8.95 -7.33 30.38
N ASP A 70 9.23 -6.02 30.45
CA ASP A 70 8.26 -4.95 30.19
C ASP A 70 7.75 -5.07 28.74
N ASN A 71 6.65 -5.81 28.58
CA ASN A 71 5.86 -5.90 27.36
C ASN A 71 5.30 -4.51 26.99
N ASP A 72 6.03 -3.77 26.14
CA ASP A 72 5.56 -2.57 25.45
C ASP A 72 4.49 -2.95 24.42
N ALA A 73 3.29 -3.29 24.92
CA ALA A 73 2.17 -3.71 24.11
C ALA A 73 1.56 -2.49 23.39
N SER A 74 2.08 -2.22 22.19
CA SER A 74 1.50 -1.24 21.28
C SER A 74 -0.02 -1.45 21.10
N PRO A 75 -0.83 -0.37 21.03
CA PRO A 75 -2.28 -0.48 20.98
C PRO A 75 -2.75 -1.25 19.74
N PRO A 76 -3.81 -2.07 19.83
CA PRO A 76 -4.28 -2.84 18.70
C PRO A 76 -4.82 -1.92 17.58
N PRO A 77 -4.68 -2.32 16.30
CA PRO A 77 -5.23 -1.57 15.18
C PRO A 77 -6.76 -1.53 15.24
N LYS A 78 -7.36 -0.41 14.80
CA LYS A 78 -8.81 -0.27 14.65
C LYS A 78 -9.30 -1.07 13.45
N ASP A 79 -10.49 -1.63 13.56
CA ASP A 79 -11.19 -2.19 12.41
C ASP A 79 -11.63 -1.07 11.44
N LEU A 80 -11.66 -1.35 10.13
CA LEU A 80 -12.02 -0.38 9.08
C LEU A 80 -13.41 0.23 9.31
N ALA A 81 -14.36 -0.57 9.79
CA ALA A 81 -15.70 -0.09 10.13
C ALA A 81 -15.68 0.94 11.28
N GLN A 82 -14.75 0.79 12.22
CA GLN A 82 -14.58 1.70 13.36
C GLN A 82 -13.92 3.01 12.94
N LEU A 83 -12.96 2.96 12.01
CA LEU A 83 -12.29 4.17 11.46
C LEU A 83 -13.29 5.16 10.87
N SER A 84 -14.29 4.68 10.12
CA SER A 84 -15.32 5.54 9.51
C SER A 84 -16.12 6.40 10.51
N ARG A 85 -16.12 6.03 11.80
CA ARG A 85 -16.80 6.72 12.89
C ARG A 85 -15.86 7.60 13.71
N ASP A 86 -14.56 7.46 13.54
CA ASP A 86 -13.55 8.23 14.25
C ASP A 86 -13.55 9.69 13.76
N PRO A 87 -13.74 10.68 14.65
CA PRO A 87 -13.67 12.09 14.29
C PRO A 87 -12.34 12.50 13.64
N ALA A 88 -11.21 11.95 14.10
CA ALA A 88 -9.90 12.25 13.54
C ALA A 88 -9.77 11.70 12.11
N PHE A 89 -10.26 10.49 11.85
CA PHE A 89 -10.30 9.94 10.50
C PHE A 89 -11.16 10.80 9.57
N ARG A 90 -12.34 11.26 10.03
CA ARG A 90 -13.21 12.13 9.22
C ARG A 90 -12.60 13.49 8.92
N GLU A 91 -11.92 14.10 9.89
CA GLU A 91 -11.17 15.34 9.67
C GLU A 91 -10.04 15.11 8.65
N PHE A 92 -9.27 14.03 8.81
CA PHE A 92 -8.22 13.65 7.86
C PHE A 92 -8.79 13.48 6.46
N PHE A 93 -9.83 12.65 6.31
CA PHE A 93 -10.49 12.36 5.04
C PHE A 93 -10.96 13.66 4.37
N LYS A 94 -11.63 14.55 5.12
CA LYS A 94 -12.07 15.85 4.60
C LYS A 94 -10.89 16.71 4.12
N LEU A 95 -9.77 16.73 4.84
CA LEU A 95 -8.58 17.47 4.43
C LEU A 95 -7.97 16.91 3.15
N GLN A 96 -8.07 15.59 2.91
CA GLN A 96 -7.51 14.96 1.71
C GLN A 96 -8.29 15.30 0.42
N GLU A 97 -9.56 15.70 0.52
CA GLU A 97 -10.35 16.20 -0.62
C GLU A 97 -9.85 17.56 -1.16
N GLY A 98 -9.15 18.34 -0.33
CA GLY A 98 -8.59 19.64 -0.71
C GLY A 98 -7.18 19.53 -1.31
N PHE A 99 -6.85 20.40 -2.26
CA PHE A 99 -5.51 20.42 -2.86
C PHE A 99 -4.40 20.85 -1.87
N GLU A 100 -4.73 21.69 -0.88
CA GLU A 100 -3.77 22.24 0.07
C GLU A 100 -3.20 21.16 1.00
N TRP A 101 -4.08 20.26 1.45
CA TRP A 101 -3.84 19.29 2.53
C TRP A 101 -3.76 17.83 2.07
N ASN A 102 -3.85 17.57 0.76
CA ASN A 102 -3.74 16.22 0.20
C ASN A 102 -2.31 15.68 0.34
N VAL A 103 -2.14 14.74 1.27
CA VAL A 103 -0.90 14.07 1.60
C VAL A 103 -0.39 13.23 0.43
N ALA A 104 -1.26 12.51 -0.28
CA ALA A 104 -0.85 11.69 -1.42
C ALA A 104 -0.17 12.53 -2.51
N MET A 105 -0.75 13.69 -2.85
CA MET A 105 -0.14 14.65 -3.79
C MET A 105 1.21 15.16 -3.28
N ARG A 106 1.34 15.44 -1.97
CA ARG A 106 2.62 15.87 -1.38
C ARG A 106 3.68 14.78 -1.42
N LEU A 107 3.30 13.52 -1.20
CA LEU A 107 4.19 12.37 -1.29
C LEU A 107 4.63 12.10 -2.74
N ILE A 108 3.72 12.16 -3.71
CA ILE A 108 4.05 12.09 -5.15
C ILE A 108 5.09 13.15 -5.53
N ASN A 109 4.86 14.40 -5.15
CA ASN A 109 5.82 15.49 -5.40
C ASN A 109 7.16 15.27 -4.68
N THR A 110 7.16 14.57 -3.55
CA THR A 110 8.38 14.23 -2.81
C THR A 110 9.16 13.13 -3.53
N LEU A 111 8.47 12.08 -4.01
CA LEU A 111 9.07 11.01 -4.81
C LEU A 111 9.73 11.56 -6.08
N ASP A 112 9.04 12.43 -6.82
CA ASP A 112 9.58 13.10 -8.02
C ASP A 112 10.91 13.83 -7.73
N ARG A 113 10.96 14.61 -6.63
CA ARG A 113 12.19 15.29 -6.19
C ARG A 113 13.30 14.33 -5.74
N LEU A 114 12.95 13.23 -5.07
CA LEU A 114 13.92 12.24 -4.61
C LEU A 114 14.54 11.50 -5.81
N MET A 115 13.75 11.15 -6.83
CA MET A 115 14.28 10.53 -8.05
C MET A 115 15.27 11.45 -8.79
N ALA A 116 14.99 12.75 -8.83
CA ALA A 116 15.87 13.72 -9.50
C ALA A 116 17.27 13.85 -8.88
N LYS A 117 17.48 13.39 -7.64
CA LYS A 117 18.76 13.48 -6.92
C LYS A 117 19.72 12.31 -7.17
N GLY A 118 19.27 11.23 -7.81
CA GLY A 118 20.05 10.01 -8.01
C GLY A 118 20.12 9.11 -6.77
N SER A 119 20.71 7.92 -6.91
CA SER A 119 20.75 6.94 -5.81
C SER A 119 21.95 7.17 -4.87
N ASP A 120 21.69 7.68 -3.68
CA ASP A 120 22.51 7.39 -2.51
C ASP A 120 21.69 6.50 -1.56
N GLY A 121 22.34 5.64 -0.77
CA GLY A 121 21.60 4.69 0.07
C GLY A 121 20.64 5.36 1.08
N GLN A 122 20.84 6.65 1.40
CA GLN A 122 19.90 7.38 2.25
C GLN A 122 18.66 7.83 1.48
N ASN A 123 18.82 8.19 0.20
CA ASN A 123 17.76 8.56 -0.72
C ASN A 123 16.84 7.36 -0.98
N ASP A 124 17.40 6.16 -1.15
CA ASP A 124 16.63 4.92 -1.29
C ASP A 124 15.69 4.70 -0.10
N LEU A 125 16.17 4.91 1.13
CA LEU A 125 15.34 4.79 2.34
C LEU A 125 14.21 5.83 2.38
N LEU A 126 14.43 7.04 1.84
CA LEU A 126 13.39 8.06 1.75
C LEU A 126 12.33 7.70 0.70
N ILE A 127 12.75 7.16 -0.45
CA ILE A 127 11.85 6.68 -1.50
C ILE A 127 10.98 5.55 -0.96
N LEU A 128 11.57 4.57 -0.29
CA LEU A 128 10.85 3.45 0.33
C LEU A 128 9.81 3.94 1.34
N SER A 129 10.18 4.86 2.23
CA SER A 129 9.26 5.44 3.21
C SER A 129 8.13 6.25 2.55
N ALA A 130 8.43 6.99 1.49
CA ALA A 130 7.42 7.74 0.75
C ALA A 130 6.45 6.82 -0.02
N LEU A 131 6.92 5.70 -0.59
CA LEU A 131 6.08 4.69 -1.24
C LEU A 131 5.16 4.00 -0.23
N ASP A 132 5.67 3.61 0.93
CA ASP A 132 4.88 2.98 2.00
C ASP A 132 3.78 3.92 2.52
N LEU A 133 4.12 5.18 2.79
CA LEU A 133 3.13 6.18 3.18
C LEU A 133 2.13 6.47 2.06
N THR A 134 2.55 6.43 0.79
CA THR A 134 1.64 6.59 -0.35
C THR A 134 0.62 5.47 -0.36
N GLN A 135 1.03 4.21 -0.17
CA GLN A 135 0.12 3.08 -0.05
C GLN A 135 -0.89 3.28 1.09
N GLY A 136 -0.41 3.63 2.28
CA GLY A 136 -1.27 3.88 3.44
C GLY A 136 -2.31 4.97 3.20
N VAL A 137 -1.92 6.09 2.60
CA VAL A 137 -2.85 7.18 2.28
C VAL A 137 -3.86 6.78 1.21
N LEU A 138 -3.46 6.03 0.17
CA LEU A 138 -4.38 5.55 -0.86
C LEU A 138 -5.42 4.55 -0.33
N LEU A 139 -5.06 3.78 0.70
CA LEU A 139 -5.99 2.88 1.38
C LEU A 139 -6.94 3.62 2.32
N LEU A 140 -6.44 4.63 3.04
CA LEU A 140 -7.26 5.45 3.95
C LEU A 140 -8.17 6.44 3.21
N HIS A 141 -7.73 6.93 2.05
CA HIS A 141 -8.45 7.88 1.21
C HIS A 141 -8.49 7.39 -0.25
N PRO A 142 -9.39 6.44 -0.59
CA PRO A 142 -9.53 5.90 -1.93
C PRO A 142 -9.67 6.93 -3.06
N PRO A 143 -10.32 8.10 -2.89
CA PRO A 143 -10.37 9.12 -3.93
C PRO A 143 -8.98 9.62 -4.37
N SER A 144 -7.97 9.59 -3.48
CA SER A 144 -6.59 9.94 -3.84
C SER A 144 -5.98 9.03 -4.90
N LYS A 145 -6.53 7.83 -5.13
CA LYS A 145 -6.09 6.95 -6.23
C LYS A 145 -6.25 7.64 -7.58
N GLN A 146 -7.24 8.52 -7.75
CA GLN A 146 -7.46 9.26 -9.01
C GLN A 146 -6.27 10.13 -9.42
N LEU A 147 -5.35 10.45 -8.50
CA LEU A 147 -4.11 11.14 -8.84
C LEU A 147 -3.29 10.38 -9.89
N PHE A 148 -3.38 9.04 -9.92
CA PHE A 148 -2.66 8.17 -10.84
C PHE A 148 -3.37 7.97 -12.19
N SER A 149 -4.54 8.56 -12.41
CA SER A 149 -5.13 8.63 -13.76
C SER A 149 -4.41 9.65 -14.65
N ARG A 150 -3.56 10.50 -14.05
CA ARG A 150 -2.71 11.46 -14.76
C ARG A 150 -1.43 10.76 -15.18
N GLU A 151 -1.11 10.85 -16.47
CA GLU A 151 0.07 10.19 -17.05
C GLU A 151 1.37 10.52 -16.31
N GLN A 152 1.58 11.79 -15.93
CA GLN A 152 2.79 12.20 -15.20
C GLN A 152 2.97 11.43 -13.88
N ASN A 153 1.90 11.23 -13.12
CA ASN A 153 1.97 10.55 -11.83
C ASN A 153 2.09 9.03 -11.98
N MET A 154 1.52 8.47 -13.05
CA MET A 154 1.68 7.06 -13.36
C MET A 154 3.11 6.76 -13.88
N ASN A 155 3.64 7.61 -14.77
CA ASN A 155 5.02 7.51 -15.25
C ASN A 155 6.02 7.56 -14.10
N LEU A 156 5.80 8.39 -13.07
CA LEU A 156 6.62 8.39 -11.86
C LEU A 156 6.75 6.99 -11.23
N LEU A 157 5.65 6.21 -11.17
CA LEU A 157 5.72 4.83 -10.68
C LEU A 157 6.44 3.90 -11.67
N LEU A 158 6.25 4.09 -12.98
CA LEU A 158 6.95 3.29 -13.99
C LEU A 158 8.47 3.56 -13.98
N ASP A 159 8.88 4.81 -13.82
CA ASP A 159 10.29 5.21 -13.72
C ASP A 159 10.98 4.58 -12.50
N LEU A 160 10.26 4.41 -11.39
CA LEU A 160 10.76 3.71 -10.20
C LEU A 160 10.94 2.20 -10.42
N LEU A 161 10.38 1.62 -11.48
CA LEU A 161 10.60 0.21 -11.85
C LEU A 161 11.85 0.00 -12.72
N GLU A 162 12.48 1.07 -13.19
CA GLU A 162 13.62 0.97 -14.07
C GLU A 162 14.78 0.15 -13.46
N PRO A 163 15.57 -0.60 -14.27
CA PRO A 163 16.56 -1.56 -13.76
C PRO A 163 17.70 -0.97 -12.94
N TYR A 164 17.91 0.35 -12.97
CA TYR A 164 18.94 1.03 -12.17
C TYR A 164 18.53 1.19 -10.70
N ASN A 165 17.23 1.15 -10.40
CA ASN A 165 16.73 1.24 -9.03
C ASN A 165 16.97 -0.06 -8.26
N SER A 166 17.12 0.06 -6.94
CA SER A 166 17.35 -1.11 -6.09
C SER A 166 16.14 -2.06 -6.09
N PRO A 167 16.36 -3.38 -5.92
CA PRO A 167 15.28 -4.37 -5.85
C PRO A 167 14.20 -4.06 -4.80
N ALA A 168 14.59 -3.41 -3.71
CA ALA A 168 13.68 -2.96 -2.67
C ALA A 168 12.72 -1.87 -3.19
N ILE A 169 13.22 -0.86 -3.90
CA ILE A 169 12.40 0.19 -4.52
C ILE A 169 11.45 -0.43 -5.54
N GLN A 170 11.96 -1.28 -6.45
CA GLN A 170 11.12 -1.94 -7.45
C GLN A 170 9.99 -2.74 -6.80
N SER A 171 10.28 -3.50 -5.74
CA SER A 171 9.27 -4.28 -5.01
C SER A 171 8.21 -3.40 -4.33
N ALA A 172 8.64 -2.31 -3.68
CA ALA A 172 7.73 -1.36 -3.05
C ALA A 172 6.87 -0.60 -4.08
N THR A 173 7.44 -0.28 -5.24
CA THR A 173 6.73 0.36 -6.35
C THR A 173 5.69 -0.56 -6.95
N LEU A 174 5.99 -1.86 -7.14
CA LEU A 174 5.01 -2.84 -7.60
C LEU A 174 3.81 -2.94 -6.66
N LEU A 175 4.05 -2.94 -5.35
CA LEU A 175 2.96 -2.94 -4.37
C LEU A 175 2.15 -1.63 -4.42
N THR A 176 2.83 -0.49 -4.58
CA THR A 176 2.19 0.82 -4.74
C THR A 176 1.31 0.86 -6.00
N LEU A 177 1.77 0.26 -7.11
CA LEU A 177 0.97 0.09 -8.32
C LEU A 177 -0.27 -0.76 -8.06
N VAL A 178 -0.16 -1.90 -7.37
CA VAL A 178 -1.35 -2.71 -7.02
C VAL A 178 -2.37 -1.87 -6.26
N VAL A 179 -1.94 -1.11 -5.23
CA VAL A 179 -2.83 -0.25 -4.43
C VAL A 179 -3.44 0.88 -5.28
N ALA A 180 -2.69 1.46 -6.19
CA ALA A 180 -3.17 2.52 -7.08
C ALA A 180 -4.16 1.99 -8.13
N LEU A 181 -4.01 0.74 -8.58
CA LEU A 181 -4.82 0.16 -9.66
C LEU A 181 -6.07 -0.58 -9.15
N ILE A 182 -6.03 -1.17 -7.96
CA ILE A 182 -7.14 -1.97 -7.44
C ILE A 182 -8.42 -1.13 -7.31
N ASP A 183 -9.51 -1.69 -7.84
CA ASP A 183 -10.84 -1.09 -7.96
C ASP A 183 -10.86 0.27 -8.69
N THR A 184 -9.84 0.55 -9.50
CA THR A 184 -9.67 1.85 -10.17
C THR A 184 -9.34 1.68 -11.66
N PRO A 185 -10.31 1.29 -12.51
CA PRO A 185 -10.08 0.97 -13.91
C PRO A 185 -9.49 2.14 -14.71
N SER A 186 -9.82 3.39 -14.37
CA SER A 186 -9.20 4.57 -15.00
C SER A 186 -7.68 4.59 -14.85
N ASN A 187 -7.16 4.13 -13.72
CA ASN A 187 -5.73 4.06 -13.48
C ASN A 187 -5.11 2.90 -14.26
N ALA A 188 -5.82 1.78 -14.39
CA ALA A 188 -5.37 0.66 -15.23
C ALA A 188 -5.23 1.12 -16.69
N ARG A 189 -6.17 1.92 -17.20
CA ARG A 189 -6.06 2.50 -18.56
C ARG A 189 -4.90 3.49 -18.70
N ALA A 190 -4.65 4.33 -17.69
CA ALA A 190 -3.48 5.21 -17.70
C ALA A 190 -2.16 4.42 -17.70
N PHE A 191 -2.08 3.37 -16.90
CA PHE A 191 -0.94 2.44 -16.86
C PHE A 191 -0.73 1.73 -18.21
N GLU A 192 -1.79 1.23 -18.83
CA GLU A 192 -1.75 0.59 -20.14
C GLU A 192 -1.33 1.56 -21.25
N GLY A 193 -1.87 2.78 -21.25
CA GLY A 193 -1.54 3.81 -22.23
C GLY A 193 -0.09 4.28 -22.19
N LEU A 194 0.61 4.02 -21.08
CA LEU A 194 2.03 4.31 -20.88
C LEU A 194 2.91 3.06 -21.05
N ASP A 195 2.40 2.03 -21.74
CA ASP A 195 3.11 0.76 -21.96
C ASP A 195 3.52 0.07 -20.64
N GLY A 196 2.78 0.28 -19.55
CA GLY A 196 3.13 -0.26 -18.23
C GLY A 196 3.25 -1.78 -18.22
N LEU A 197 2.42 -2.50 -19.01
CA LEU A 197 2.57 -3.95 -19.18
C LEU A 197 3.86 -4.34 -19.89
N LEU A 198 4.32 -3.56 -20.87
CA LEU A 198 5.61 -3.79 -21.52
C LEU A 198 6.74 -3.62 -20.50
N THR A 199 6.68 -2.60 -19.63
CA THR A 199 7.64 -2.39 -18.54
C THR A 199 7.66 -3.58 -17.58
N ILE A 200 6.51 -4.03 -17.09
CA ILE A 200 6.37 -5.18 -16.18
C ILE A 200 6.93 -6.46 -16.82
N THR A 201 6.54 -6.77 -18.05
CA THR A 201 6.96 -8.01 -18.74
C THR A 201 8.43 -7.97 -19.12
N SER A 202 8.96 -6.80 -19.51
CA SER A 202 10.39 -6.61 -19.79
C SER A 202 11.23 -6.81 -18.53
N LEU A 203 10.82 -6.22 -17.40
CA LEU A 203 11.47 -6.42 -16.11
C LEU A 203 11.41 -7.88 -15.67
N PHE A 204 10.28 -8.57 -15.87
CA PHE A 204 10.14 -10.00 -15.53
C PHE A 204 11.05 -10.90 -16.37
N LYS A 205 11.11 -10.66 -17.68
CA LYS A 205 11.92 -11.43 -18.63
C LYS A 205 13.42 -11.22 -18.44
N SER A 206 13.83 -10.05 -17.95
CA SER A 206 15.25 -9.76 -17.74
C SER A 206 15.89 -10.78 -16.80
N ARG A 207 17.10 -11.25 -17.17
CA ARG A 207 17.89 -12.18 -16.35
C ARG A 207 18.56 -11.49 -15.17
N SER A 208 18.73 -10.16 -15.22
CA SER A 208 19.34 -9.37 -14.15
C SER A 208 18.38 -9.04 -13.01
N THR A 209 17.07 -9.19 -13.23
CA THR A 209 16.06 -8.88 -12.21
C THR A 209 16.17 -9.84 -11.03
N ALA A 210 16.23 -9.26 -9.83
CA ALA A 210 16.32 -10.01 -8.58
C ALA A 210 15.13 -10.97 -8.41
N ARG A 211 15.39 -12.12 -7.77
CA ARG A 211 14.37 -13.17 -7.59
C ARG A 211 13.14 -12.66 -6.82
N GLU A 212 13.35 -11.83 -5.80
CA GLU A 212 12.26 -11.25 -5.00
C GLU A 212 11.36 -10.33 -5.85
N VAL A 213 11.95 -9.51 -6.73
CA VAL A 213 11.20 -8.65 -7.65
C VAL A 213 10.41 -9.51 -8.65
N LYS A 214 10.98 -10.63 -9.14
CA LYS A 214 10.24 -11.55 -10.01
C LYS A 214 9.02 -12.16 -9.33
N LEU A 215 9.09 -12.48 -8.04
CA LEU A 215 7.91 -12.94 -7.29
C LEU A 215 6.86 -11.84 -7.22
N LYS A 216 7.25 -10.60 -6.92
CA LYS A 216 6.33 -9.44 -6.92
C LYS A 216 5.72 -9.14 -8.29
N LEU A 217 6.47 -9.34 -9.37
CA LEU A 217 5.95 -9.22 -10.74
C LEU A 217 4.90 -10.29 -11.05
N VAL A 218 5.08 -11.51 -10.56
CA VAL A 218 4.06 -12.57 -10.70
C VAL A 218 2.82 -12.23 -9.88
N GLU A 219 2.96 -11.74 -8.65
CA GLU A 219 1.84 -11.26 -7.84
C GLU A 219 1.08 -10.12 -8.54
N PHE A 220 1.81 -9.15 -9.11
CA PHE A 220 1.24 -8.06 -9.89
C PHE A 220 0.48 -8.56 -11.12
N LEU A 221 1.06 -9.47 -11.90
CA LEU A 221 0.42 -10.04 -13.09
C LEU A 221 -0.82 -10.86 -12.73
N TYR A 222 -0.76 -11.61 -11.63
CA TYR A 222 -1.92 -12.32 -11.12
C TYR A 222 -3.06 -11.34 -10.79
N PHE A 223 -2.77 -10.29 -10.03
CA PHE A 223 -3.72 -9.21 -9.73
C PHE A 223 -4.27 -8.56 -11.02
N TYR A 224 -3.39 -8.17 -11.95
CA TYR A 224 -3.76 -7.45 -13.16
C TYR A 224 -4.67 -8.28 -14.09
N LEU A 225 -4.50 -9.60 -14.10
CA LEU A 225 -5.32 -10.51 -14.90
C LEU A 225 -6.65 -10.88 -14.22
N MET A 226 -6.88 -10.49 -12.96
CA MET A 226 -8.18 -10.69 -12.31
C MET A 226 -9.24 -9.78 -12.95
N PRO A 227 -10.49 -10.25 -13.07
CA PRO A 227 -11.58 -9.40 -13.58
C PRO A 227 -11.73 -8.11 -12.75
N GLU A 228 -11.82 -6.96 -13.42
CA GLU A 228 -12.00 -5.65 -12.78
C GLU A 228 -13.35 -5.49 -12.06
N SER A 229 -14.33 -6.34 -12.39
CA SER A 229 -15.64 -6.38 -11.76
C SER A 229 -16.05 -7.84 -11.50
N PRO A 230 -16.77 -8.11 -10.39
CA PRO A 230 -17.30 -9.45 -10.16
C PRO A 230 -18.16 -9.86 -11.36
N PRO A 231 -18.06 -11.11 -11.84
CA PRO A 231 -18.83 -11.56 -12.99
C PRO A 231 -20.31 -11.31 -12.69
N SER A 232 -20.93 -10.44 -13.50
CA SER A 232 -22.34 -10.14 -13.37
C SER A 232 -23.11 -11.45 -13.40
N THR A 233 -23.74 -11.82 -12.29
CA THR A 233 -24.71 -12.91 -12.24
C THR A 233 -25.94 -12.47 -13.03
N SER A 234 -25.86 -12.53 -14.35
CA SER A 234 -27.05 -12.87 -15.13
C SER A 234 -27.53 -14.24 -14.62
N PRO A 235 -28.83 -14.49 -14.48
CA PRO A 235 -29.31 -15.82 -14.15
C PRO A 235 -28.89 -16.75 -15.30
N ILE A 236 -27.79 -17.48 -15.11
CA ILE A 236 -27.38 -18.56 -16.00
C ILE A 236 -28.46 -19.63 -15.85
N GLU A 237 -29.37 -19.66 -16.83
CA GLU A 237 -30.07 -20.87 -17.21
C GLU A 237 -29.02 -21.98 -17.32
N LYS A 238 -29.15 -23.02 -16.48
CA LYS A 238 -28.21 -24.12 -16.27
C LYS A 238 -27.56 -24.57 -17.60
N ARG A 239 -26.34 -24.11 -17.87
CA ARG A 239 -25.42 -24.74 -18.80
C ARG A 239 -24.25 -25.28 -18.00
N GLU A 240 -23.99 -26.57 -18.20
CA GLU A 240 -22.93 -27.31 -17.52
C GLU A 240 -21.55 -26.64 -17.69
N PRO A 241 -20.65 -26.78 -16.70
CA PRO A 241 -19.35 -26.15 -16.74
C PRO A 241 -18.40 -26.94 -17.65
N SER A 242 -18.39 -26.64 -18.95
CA SER A 242 -17.28 -26.97 -19.83
C SER A 242 -16.35 -25.77 -19.95
N GLY A 243 -15.65 -25.45 -18.86
CA GLY A 243 -14.57 -24.47 -18.89
C GLY A 243 -13.28 -25.10 -19.43
N PRO A 244 -12.44 -24.35 -20.17
CA PRO A 244 -11.16 -24.87 -20.65
C PRO A 244 -10.26 -25.22 -19.46
N THR A 245 -9.65 -26.40 -19.53
CA THR A 245 -8.69 -26.87 -18.53
C THR A 245 -7.37 -26.11 -18.63
N VAL A 246 -6.54 -26.23 -17.60
CA VAL A 246 -5.20 -25.62 -17.60
C VAL A 246 -4.37 -26.12 -18.79
N GLU A 247 -4.55 -27.37 -19.22
CA GLU A 247 -3.94 -27.90 -20.44
C GLU A 247 -4.38 -27.17 -21.73
N ASP A 248 -5.63 -26.69 -21.78
CA ASP A 248 -6.17 -25.97 -22.94
C ASP A 248 -5.58 -24.55 -23.01
N LEU A 249 -5.48 -23.86 -21.87
CA LEU A 249 -4.81 -22.56 -21.76
C LEU A 249 -3.32 -22.63 -22.12
N VAL A 250 -2.62 -23.69 -21.71
CA VAL A 250 -1.20 -23.90 -22.06
C VAL A 250 -1.03 -24.18 -23.56
N LYS A 251 -2.00 -24.86 -24.20
CA LYS A 251 -2.02 -25.05 -25.65
C LYS A 251 -2.27 -23.74 -26.40
N ASP A 252 -3.22 -22.94 -25.94
CA ASP A 252 -3.55 -21.66 -26.58
C ASP A 252 -2.37 -20.67 -26.48
N LEU A 253 -1.70 -20.61 -25.33
CA LEU A 253 -0.49 -19.79 -25.16
C LEU A 253 0.69 -20.25 -26.02
N ARG A 254 0.76 -21.53 -26.42
CA ARG A 254 1.78 -22.03 -27.36
C ARG A 254 1.44 -21.75 -28.82
N ASN A 255 0.15 -21.60 -29.15
CA ASN A 255 -0.32 -21.36 -30.50
C ASN A 255 -0.45 -19.87 -30.84
N LEU A 256 -0.35 -18.98 -29.84
CA LEU A 256 -0.22 -17.54 -30.07
C LEU A 256 1.19 -17.22 -30.59
N SER A 257 1.31 -17.07 -31.91
CA SER A 257 2.48 -16.43 -32.51
C SER A 257 2.59 -15.00 -31.98
N PRO A 258 3.77 -14.54 -31.51
CA PRO A 258 3.91 -13.19 -31.00
C PRO A 258 3.87 -12.23 -32.18
N PHE A 259 2.82 -11.42 -32.24
CA PHE A 259 2.59 -10.36 -33.22
C PHE A 259 2.37 -10.82 -34.66
N GLY A 260 1.40 -10.17 -35.32
CA GLY A 260 1.02 -10.43 -36.69
C GLY A 260 2.24 -10.49 -37.61
N GLY A 261 2.51 -11.68 -38.13
CA GLY A 261 3.39 -11.89 -39.26
C GLY A 261 2.72 -11.31 -40.49
N MET A 262 2.99 -10.03 -40.76
CA MET A 262 2.86 -9.47 -42.10
C MET A 262 3.97 -10.12 -42.92
N VAL A 263 3.62 -11.14 -43.71
CA VAL A 263 4.47 -11.66 -44.77
C VAL A 263 3.96 -11.07 -46.07
N CYS A 264 4.89 -10.44 -46.77
CA CYS A 264 4.81 -9.63 -48.00
C CYS A 264 3.71 -10.01 -49.01
#